data_AF-A0A7X5DE40-F1
#
_entry.id   AF-A0A7X5DE40-F1
#
_cell.length_a   1.000
_cell.length_b   1.000
_cell.length_c   1.000
_cell.angle_alpha   90.00
_cell.angle_beta   90.00
_cell.angle_gamma   90.00
#
_symmetry.space_group_name_H-M   'P 1'
#
loop_
_entity.id
_entity.type
_entity.pdbx_description
1 polymer ?
#
loop_
_entity_poly.entity_id
_entity_poly.type
_entity_poly.pdbx_seq_one_letter_code
_entity_poly.pdbx_strand_id
1 'polypeptide(L)'
;MVKTSMSHEDYLEAIVMLGGTTEVPVRSVDVANKLGVSKASVNKAISALKEQALVIQPHYGDITLTDEGYAYGSSVLGRHRMLFDFLTKAVGIPPEVAEEEACQMEHAISDASFEKWEAFVKGLDV
;
A
#
# COMPACT_ATOMS: atom_id res chain seq x y z
N MET A 1 -11.44 1.09 -9.76
CA MET A 1 -10.17 0.54 -10.30
C MET A 1 -10.35 -0.95 -10.54
N VAL A 2 -9.68 -1.50 -11.56
CA VAL A 2 -9.56 -2.97 -11.65
C VAL A 2 -8.64 -3.40 -10.52
N LYS A 3 -9.14 -4.24 -9.60
CA LYS A 3 -8.37 -4.68 -8.43
C LYS A 3 -7.16 -5.51 -8.88
N THR A 4 -5.97 -5.17 -8.40
CA THR A 4 -4.76 -5.98 -8.64
C THR A 4 -4.61 -7.06 -7.56
N SER A 5 -3.55 -7.87 -7.63
CA SER A 5 -3.31 -8.90 -6.60
C SER A 5 -2.89 -8.24 -5.28
N MET A 6 -3.20 -8.86 -4.13
CA MET A 6 -2.76 -8.36 -2.80
C MET A 6 -1.27 -8.02 -2.79
N SER A 7 -0.44 -8.94 -3.31
CA SER A 7 1.00 -8.70 -3.40
C SER A 7 1.37 -7.44 -4.19
N HIS A 8 0.65 -7.12 -5.27
CA HIS A 8 0.91 -5.89 -6.04
C HIS A 8 0.45 -4.63 -5.29
N GLU A 9 -0.62 -4.73 -4.49
CA GLU A 9 -1.06 -3.66 -3.60
C GLU A 9 0.03 -3.35 -2.56
N ASP A 10 0.63 -4.38 -1.94
CA ASP A 10 1.76 -4.22 -1.00
C ASP A 10 2.94 -3.46 -1.62
N TYR A 11 3.26 -3.73 -2.89
CA TYR A 11 4.34 -3.02 -3.59
C TYR A 11 4.02 -1.54 -3.79
N LEU A 12 2.80 -1.21 -4.21
CA LEU A 12 2.40 0.18 -4.41
C LEU A 12 2.35 0.93 -3.07
N GLU A 13 1.79 0.30 -2.05
CA GLU A 13 1.76 0.84 -0.69
C GLU A 13 3.18 1.09 -0.17
N ALA A 14 4.07 0.10 -0.28
CA ALA A 14 5.46 0.24 0.17
C ALA A 14 6.21 1.35 -0.55
N ILE A 15 5.98 1.55 -1.85
CA ILE A 15 6.57 2.66 -2.60
C ILE A 15 6.08 4.01 -2.03
N VAL A 16 4.78 4.14 -1.75
CA VAL A 16 4.22 5.35 -1.12
C VAL A 16 4.77 5.56 0.30
N MET A 17 4.88 4.51 1.11
CA MET A 17 5.48 4.58 2.45
C MET A 17 6.93 5.04 2.44
N LEU A 18 7.68 4.68 1.39
CA LEU A 18 9.07 5.12 1.18
C LEU A 18 9.17 6.56 0.66
N GLY A 19 8.04 7.25 0.48
CA GLY A 19 7.97 8.62 -0.02
C GLY A 19 7.88 8.73 -1.55
N GLY A 20 7.65 7.61 -2.23
CA GLY A 20 7.45 7.58 -3.67
C GLY A 20 6.21 8.35 -4.09
N THR A 21 6.36 9.17 -5.14
CA THR A 21 5.27 9.93 -5.77
C THR A 21 5.44 9.88 -7.29
N THR A 22 4.69 10.70 -8.02
CA THR A 22 4.87 10.90 -9.47
C THR A 22 6.16 11.63 -9.82
N GLU A 23 6.72 12.40 -8.89
CA GLU A 23 7.95 13.20 -9.08
C GLU A 23 9.14 12.65 -8.30
N VAL A 24 8.88 11.90 -7.23
CA VAL A 24 9.89 11.37 -6.32
C VAL A 24 10.04 9.86 -6.55
N PRO A 25 11.13 9.41 -7.19
CA PRO A 25 11.37 7.99 -7.43
C PRO A 25 11.91 7.29 -6.17
N VAL A 26 11.73 5.96 -6.11
CA VAL A 26 12.30 5.10 -5.05
C VAL A 26 13.17 4.00 -5.64
N ARG A 27 14.23 3.62 -4.91
CA ARG A 27 15.14 2.56 -5.36
C ARG A 27 14.54 1.18 -5.11
N SER A 28 14.69 0.25 -6.05
CA SER A 28 14.22 -1.14 -5.89
C SER A 28 14.78 -1.85 -4.66
N VAL A 29 15.99 -1.47 -4.21
CA VAL A 29 16.60 -2.03 -2.99
C VAL A 29 15.87 -1.59 -1.72
N ASP A 30 15.34 -0.37 -1.69
CA ASP A 30 14.59 0.13 -0.54
C ASP A 30 13.23 -0.58 -0.45
N VAL A 31 12.57 -0.80 -1.60
CA VAL A 31 11.35 -1.60 -1.70
C VAL A 31 11.59 -3.04 -1.23
N ALA A 32 12.70 -3.66 -1.68
CA ALA A 32 13.07 -5.01 -1.26
C ALA A 32 13.23 -5.11 0.27
N ASN A 33 13.95 -4.14 0.86
CA ASN A 33 14.20 -4.10 2.29
C ASN A 33 12.92 -3.84 3.09
N LYS A 34 12.06 -2.92 2.62
CA LYS A 34 10.79 -2.56 3.26
C LYS A 34 9.84 -3.75 3.33
N LEU A 35 9.75 -4.55 2.27
CA LEU A 35 8.88 -5.72 2.18
C LEU A 35 9.53 -7.02 2.66
N GLY A 36 10.82 -7.00 3.00
CA GLY A 36 11.55 -8.22 3.38
C GLY A 36 11.67 -9.27 2.26
N VAL A 37 11.69 -8.84 1.01
CA VAL A 37 11.70 -9.72 -0.18
C VAL A 37 13.01 -9.59 -0.97
N SER A 38 13.25 -10.55 -1.89
CA SER A 38 14.42 -10.51 -2.75
C SER A 38 14.30 -9.44 -3.85
N LYS A 39 15.44 -8.94 -4.36
CA LYS A 39 15.48 -8.04 -5.54
C LYS A 39 14.83 -8.67 -6.78
N ALA A 40 14.92 -9.99 -6.93
CA ALA A 40 14.27 -10.70 -8.03
C ALA A 40 12.74 -10.64 -7.91
N SER A 41 12.21 -10.74 -6.68
CA SER A 41 10.79 -10.58 -6.39
C SER A 41 10.32 -9.16 -6.75
N VAL A 42 11.07 -8.13 -6.35
CA VAL A 42 10.76 -6.74 -6.71
C VAL A 42 10.73 -6.57 -8.23
N ASN A 43 11.76 -7.02 -8.95
CA ASN A 43 11.81 -6.88 -10.41
C ASN A 43 10.62 -7.55 -11.12
N LYS A 44 10.20 -8.73 -10.64
CA LYS A 44 9.02 -9.43 -11.16
C LYS A 44 7.75 -8.62 -10.92
N ALA A 45 7.53 -8.12 -9.71
CA ALA A 45 6.34 -7.35 -9.37
C ALA A 45 6.29 -6.01 -10.11
N ILE A 46 7.40 -5.27 -10.14
CA ILE A 46 7.51 -4.00 -10.87
C ILE A 46 7.27 -4.20 -12.37
N SER A 47 7.73 -5.31 -12.96
CA SER A 47 7.42 -5.61 -14.37
C SER A 47 5.90 -5.76 -14.60
N ALA A 48 5.20 -6.48 -13.72
CA ALA A 48 3.75 -6.65 -13.80
C ALA A 48 2.98 -5.33 -13.53
N LEU A 49 3.48 -4.49 -12.63
CA LEU A 49 2.90 -3.16 -12.37
C LEU A 49 3.11 -2.18 -13.54
N LYS A 50 4.23 -2.30 -14.27
CA LYS A 50 4.47 -1.55 -15.51
C LYS A 50 3.50 -1.95 -16.62
N GLU A 51 3.24 -3.25 -16.77
CA GLU A 51 2.25 -3.77 -17.72
C GLU A 51 0.84 -3.23 -17.42
N GLN A 52 0.56 -2.94 -16.15
CA GLN A 52 -0.68 -2.30 -15.69
C GLN A 52 -0.64 -0.76 -15.73
N ALA A 53 0.46 -0.15 -16.21
CA ALA A 53 0.67 1.30 -16.25
C ALA A 53 0.59 2.02 -14.87
N LEU A 54 0.86 1.29 -13.79
CA LEU A 54 0.84 1.83 -12.42
C LEU A 54 2.20 2.41 -12.00
N VAL A 55 3.28 1.96 -12.64
CA VAL A 55 4.64 2.46 -12.36
C VAL A 55 5.43 2.65 -13.65
N ILE A 56 6.43 3.52 -13.58
CA ILE A 56 7.44 3.73 -14.62
C ILE A 56 8.78 3.32 -14.02
N GLN A 57 9.54 2.53 -14.77
CA GLN A 57 10.91 2.19 -14.43
C GLN A 57 11.75 2.06 -15.70
N PRO A 58 12.72 2.96 -15.93
CA PRO A 58 13.75 2.79 -16.95
C PRO A 58 14.57 1.52 -16.69
N HIS A 59 15.34 1.05 -17.67
CA HIS A 59 16.13 -0.17 -17.51
C HIS A 59 17.15 -0.01 -16.35
N TYR A 60 17.00 -0.82 -15.29
CA TYR A 60 17.75 -0.72 -14.03
C TYR A 60 17.63 0.63 -13.29
N GLY A 61 16.63 1.43 -13.62
CA GLY A 61 16.37 2.72 -12.97
C GLY A 61 15.53 2.61 -11.70
N ASP A 62 15.37 3.74 -11.04
CA ASP A 62 14.46 3.88 -9.92
C ASP A 62 13.00 3.79 -10.37
N ILE A 63 12.13 3.48 -9.42
CA ILE A 63 10.70 3.25 -9.63
C ILE A 63 9.96 4.56 -9.35
N THR A 64 9.21 5.05 -10.33
CA THR A 64 8.32 6.21 -10.18
C THR A 64 6.88 5.75 -10.32
N LEU A 65 5.99 6.23 -9.45
CA LEU A 65 4.56 5.92 -9.57
C LEU A 65 3.95 6.74 -10.71
N THR A 66 2.98 6.19 -11.42
CA THR A 66 2.09 7.02 -12.26
C THR A 66 1.03 7.68 -11.37
N ASP A 67 0.25 8.61 -11.92
CA ASP A 67 -0.89 9.19 -11.18
C ASP A 67 -1.84 8.10 -10.67
N GLU A 68 -2.12 7.09 -11.50
CA GLU A 68 -2.99 5.96 -11.14
C GLU A 68 -2.33 5.07 -10.08
N GLY A 69 -1.03 4.76 -10.21
CA GLY A 69 -0.32 3.98 -9.20
C GLY A 69 -0.20 4.69 -7.86
N TYR A 70 0.02 6.02 -7.87
CA TYR A 70 0.07 6.83 -6.66
C TYR A 70 -1.28 6.91 -5.97
N ALA A 71 -2.37 7.12 -6.73
CA ALA A 71 -3.72 7.09 -6.18
C ALA A 71 -4.04 5.71 -5.58
N TYR A 72 -3.66 4.62 -6.25
CA TYR A 72 -3.88 3.26 -5.75
C TYR A 72 -3.10 3.02 -4.45
N GLY A 73 -1.78 3.20 -4.48
CA GLY A 73 -0.93 2.94 -3.30
C GLY A 73 -1.30 3.83 -2.10
N SER A 74 -1.67 5.09 -2.36
CA SER A 74 -2.15 6.01 -1.31
C SER A 74 -3.50 5.58 -0.76
N SER A 75 -4.39 5.05 -1.61
CA SER A 75 -5.67 4.50 -1.15
C SER A 75 -5.47 3.29 -0.25
N VAL A 76 -4.55 2.38 -0.61
CA VAL A 76 -4.22 1.21 0.22
C VAL A 76 -3.65 1.68 1.56
N LEU A 77 -2.61 2.51 1.54
CA LEU A 77 -2.01 3.06 2.77
C LEU A 77 -3.00 3.82 3.67
N GLY A 78 -3.99 4.50 3.06
CA GLY A 78 -5.08 5.13 3.79
C GLY A 78 -5.95 4.12 4.54
N ARG A 79 -6.20 2.96 3.94
CA ARG A 79 -6.94 1.85 4.56
C ARG A 79 -6.14 1.22 5.69
N HIS A 80 -4.86 0.90 5.48
CA HIS A 80 -3.95 0.42 6.52
C HIS A 80 -4.01 1.34 7.75
N ARG A 81 -3.78 2.65 7.55
CA ARG A 81 -3.73 3.63 8.64
C ARG A 81 -5.04 3.77 9.40
N MET A 82 -6.17 3.82 8.69
CA MET A 82 -7.48 3.90 9.34
C MET A 82 -7.74 2.66 10.20
N LEU A 83 -7.44 1.47 9.68
CA LEU A 83 -7.60 0.21 10.40
C LEU A 83 -6.65 0.15 11.60
N PHE A 84 -5.38 0.49 11.42
CA PHE A 84 -4.40 0.55 12.49
C PHE A 84 -4.84 1.48 13.62
N ASP A 85 -5.27 2.70 13.28
CA ASP A 85 -5.76 3.68 14.26
C ASP A 85 -7.02 3.17 14.97
N PHE A 86 -7.95 2.56 14.24
CA PHE A 86 -9.14 1.95 14.84
C PHE A 86 -8.76 0.84 15.83
N LEU A 87 -7.93 -0.11 15.42
CA LEU A 87 -7.51 -1.25 16.24
C LEU A 87 -6.74 -0.78 17.49
N THR A 88 -5.86 0.19 17.35
CA THR A 88 -5.04 0.68 18.47
C THR A 88 -5.82 1.62 19.39
N LYS A 89 -6.52 2.62 18.85
CA LYS A 89 -7.13 3.70 19.64
C LYS A 89 -8.54 3.40 20.11
N ALA A 90 -9.35 2.73 19.29
CA ALA A 90 -10.74 2.42 19.66
C ALA A 90 -10.86 1.04 20.34
N VAL A 91 -10.11 0.04 19.86
CA VAL A 91 -10.18 -1.34 20.39
C VAL A 91 -9.15 -1.57 21.49
N GLY A 92 -7.98 -0.91 21.44
CA GLY A 92 -6.91 -1.07 22.43
C GLY A 92 -5.96 -2.24 22.14
N ILE A 93 -5.88 -2.68 20.88
CA ILE A 93 -4.95 -3.73 20.43
C ILE A 93 -3.52 -3.18 20.45
N PRO A 94 -2.52 -3.96 20.91
CA PRO A 94 -1.12 -3.56 20.87
C PRO A 94 -0.66 -3.19 19.44
N PRO A 95 0.12 -2.11 19.25
CA PRO A 95 0.52 -1.64 17.92
C PRO A 95 1.16 -2.71 17.04
N GLU A 96 1.98 -3.59 17.59
CA GLU A 96 2.63 -4.65 16.83
C GLU A 96 1.63 -5.66 16.23
N VAL A 97 0.57 -5.97 16.96
CA VAL A 97 -0.51 -6.85 16.46
C VAL A 97 -1.40 -6.10 15.49
N ALA A 98 -1.73 -4.84 15.80
CA ALA A 98 -2.57 -4.01 14.96
C ALA A 98 -1.96 -3.75 13.58
N GLU A 99 -0.63 -3.62 13.47
CA GLU A 99 0.07 -3.45 12.19
C GLU A 99 -0.10 -4.68 11.29
N GLU A 100 0.08 -5.88 11.84
CA GLU A 100 -0.08 -7.15 11.10
C GLU A 100 -1.53 -7.38 10.68
N GLU A 101 -2.49 -7.10 11.57
CA GLU A 101 -3.91 -7.27 11.30
C GLU A 101 -4.43 -6.23 10.30
N ALA A 102 -4.03 -4.96 10.42
CA ALA A 102 -4.44 -3.91 9.50
C ALA A 102 -4.00 -4.20 8.05
N CYS A 103 -2.76 -4.65 7.87
CA CYS A 103 -2.22 -5.06 6.57
C CYS A 103 -3.01 -6.23 5.95
N GLN A 104 -3.42 -7.22 6.74
CA GLN A 104 -4.27 -8.32 6.21
C GLN A 104 -5.69 -7.83 5.86
N MET A 105 -6.25 -6.97 6.71
CA MET A 105 -7.63 -6.51 6.59
C MET A 105 -7.83 -5.56 5.42
N GLU A 106 -6.88 -4.69 5.11
CA GLU A 106 -7.06 -3.65 4.09
C GLU A 106 -7.38 -4.21 2.71
N HIS A 107 -6.80 -5.36 2.34
CA HIS A 107 -7.05 -6.02 1.07
C HIS A 107 -8.32 -6.87 1.07
N ALA A 108 -8.77 -7.33 2.24
CA ALA A 108 -9.89 -8.27 2.38
C ALA A 108 -11.26 -7.57 2.36
N ILE A 109 -11.32 -6.32 2.81
CA ILE A 109 -12.56 -5.56 2.88
C ILE A 109 -12.94 -5.06 1.47
N SER A 110 -14.21 -5.18 1.06
CA SER A 110 -14.68 -4.59 -0.20
C SER A 110 -14.77 -3.06 -0.10
N ASP A 111 -14.59 -2.34 -1.20
CA ASP A 111 -14.62 -0.87 -1.20
C ASP A 111 -15.92 -0.31 -0.60
N ALA A 112 -17.08 -0.87 -0.99
CA ALA A 112 -18.38 -0.47 -0.45
C ALA A 112 -18.54 -0.75 1.06
N SER A 113 -17.84 -1.76 1.60
CA SER A 113 -17.82 -2.01 3.05
C SER A 113 -16.86 -1.07 3.75
N PHE A 114 -15.71 -0.81 3.13
CA PHE A 114 -14.68 0.07 3.66
C PHE A 114 -15.21 1.51 3.81
N GLU A 115 -15.95 2.04 2.84
CA GLU A 115 -16.59 3.35 2.94
C GLU A 115 -17.49 3.48 4.19
N LYS A 116 -18.25 2.42 4.52
CA LYS A 116 -19.11 2.40 5.71
C LYS A 116 -18.29 2.29 6.99
N TRP A 117 -17.23 1.50 6.98
CA TRP A 117 -16.29 1.37 8.10
C TRP A 117 -15.60 2.69 8.38
N GLU A 118 -15.07 3.34 7.35
CA GLU A 118 -14.41 4.63 7.46
C GLU A 118 -15.35 5.69 8.02
N ALA A 119 -16.60 5.75 7.56
CA ALA A 119 -17.60 6.66 8.11
C ALA A 119 -17.91 6.39 9.59
N PHE A 120 -17.97 5.11 9.98
CA PHE A 120 -18.15 4.72 11.37
C PHE A 120 -16.95 5.15 12.24
N VAL A 121 -15.72 4.85 11.81
CA VAL A 121 -14.50 5.17 12.56
C VAL A 121 -14.31 6.68 12.68
N LYS A 122 -14.57 7.46 11.63
CA LYS A 122 -14.57 8.94 11.69
C LYS A 122 -15.56 9.49 12.72
N GLY A 123 -16.64 8.77 13.01
CA GLY A 123 -17.60 9.15 14.04
C GLY A 123 -17.16 8.83 15.48
N LEU A 124 -16.09 8.05 15.66
CA LEU A 124 -15.56 7.68 16.99
C LEU A 124 -14.60 8.72 17.58
N ASP A 125 -14.21 9.73 16.79
CA ASP A 125 -13.26 10.79 17.18
C ASP A 125 -11.91 10.24 17.69
N VAL A 126 -11.44 9.17 17.05
CA VAL A 126 -10.15 8.48 17.29
C VAL A 126 -9.13 8.76 16.19
#